data_AF-D4JRG4-F1
#
_entry.id   AF-D4JRG4-F1
#
_cell.length_a   1.000
_cell.length_b   1.000
_cell.length_c   1.000
_cell.angle_alpha   90.00
_cell.angle_beta   90.00
_cell.angle_gamma   90.00
#
_symmetry.space_group_name_H-M   'P 1'
#
loop_
_entity.id
_entity.type
_entity.pdbx_description
1 polymer ?
#
loop_
_entity_poly.entity_id
_entity_poly.type
_entity_poly.pdbx_seq_one_letter_code
_entity_poly.pdbx_strand_id
1 'polypeptide(L)'
;MKSGNKSIRINGKSVEVTDEVYKVYTKYDRKMRYFEKDLKQERLVYDELGNIIKRVPSREDSLDRLLDESFMQFKDISENVEDTVLNKILAENLHKALDKLTDNEYDLIISLYFHNLTEREYAKRQGVYPNAIHNRKVRILGKLKKLLE
;
A
#
# COMPACT_ATOMS: atom_id res chain seq x y z
N MET A 1 -33.89 24.32 -48.50
CA MET A 1 -34.13 22.87 -48.39
C MET A 1 -34.49 22.58 -46.95
N LYS A 2 -35.70 22.10 -46.65
CA LYS A 2 -36.14 21.83 -45.27
C LYS A 2 -35.22 20.75 -44.68
N SER A 3 -34.35 21.14 -43.75
CA SER A 3 -33.52 20.21 -42.98
C SER A 3 -34.48 19.25 -42.27
N GLY A 4 -34.33 17.95 -42.49
CA GLY A 4 -35.16 16.95 -41.81
C GLY A 4 -35.13 17.16 -40.29
N ASN A 5 -36.28 17.00 -39.64
CA ASN A 5 -36.40 17.24 -38.20
C ASN A 5 -35.35 16.40 -37.45
N LYS A 6 -34.48 17.06 -36.70
CA LYS A 6 -33.47 16.38 -35.88
C LYS A 6 -34.13 15.86 -34.61
N SER A 7 -33.74 14.66 -34.20
CA SER A 7 -34.27 14.04 -32.99
C SER A 7 -33.16 13.49 -32.12
N ILE A 8 -33.40 13.48 -30.81
CA ILE A 8 -32.53 12.88 -29.79
C ILE A 8 -33.29 11.78 -29.06
N ARG A 9 -32.59 10.75 -28.59
CA ARG A 9 -33.20 9.66 -27.82
C ARG A 9 -33.01 9.90 -26.32
N ILE A 10 -34.11 9.99 -25.59
CA ILE A 10 -34.14 10.14 -24.13
C ILE A 10 -34.98 8.98 -23.59
N ASN A 11 -34.43 8.17 -22.69
CA ASN A 11 -35.11 7.01 -22.07
C ASN A 11 -35.80 6.09 -23.09
N GLY A 12 -35.13 5.83 -24.22
CA GLY A 12 -35.63 4.97 -25.29
C GLY A 12 -36.62 5.63 -26.26
N LYS A 13 -37.15 6.83 -25.96
CA LYS A 13 -38.08 7.57 -26.82
C LYS A 13 -37.36 8.58 -27.70
N SER A 14 -37.82 8.76 -28.94
CA SER A 14 -37.30 9.78 -29.85
C SER A 14 -38.05 11.10 -29.65
N VAL A 15 -37.32 12.18 -29.42
CA VAL A 15 -37.86 13.54 -29.22
C VAL A 15 -37.29 14.45 -30.29
N GLU A 16 -38.15 15.09 -31.07
CA GLU A 16 -37.73 16.09 -32.06
C GLU A 16 -37.25 17.36 -31.35
N VAL A 17 -36.12 17.89 -31.82
CA VAL A 17 -35.45 19.04 -31.21
C VAL A 17 -34.94 20.00 -32.26
N THR A 18 -34.66 21.23 -31.83
CA THR A 18 -34.00 22.21 -32.68
C THR A 18 -32.56 21.82 -32.98
N ASP A 19 -32.03 22.38 -34.06
CA ASP A 19 -30.66 22.17 -34.50
C ASP A 19 -29.60 22.52 -33.45
N GLU A 20 -29.85 23.56 -32.66
CA GLU A 20 -28.96 24.01 -31.59
C GLU A 20 -28.91 22.99 -30.45
N VAL A 21 -30.08 22.53 -29.99
CA VAL A 21 -30.20 21.52 -28.94
C VAL A 21 -29.55 20.21 -29.39
N TYR A 22 -29.78 19.79 -30.64
CA TYR A 22 -29.15 18.60 -31.20
C TYR A 22 -27.61 18.69 -31.18
N LYS A 23 -27.04 19.83 -31.60
CA LYS A 23 -25.57 20.04 -31.62
C LYS A 23 -24.98 19.99 -30.22
N VAL A 24 -25.60 20.65 -29.25
CA VAL A 24 -25.12 20.65 -27.85
C VAL A 24 -25.22 19.25 -27.25
N TYR A 25 -26.36 18.58 -27.44
CA TYR A 25 -26.59 17.23 -26.94
C TYR A 25 -25.57 16.23 -27.49
N THR A 26 -25.38 16.21 -28.81
CA THR A 26 -24.42 15.30 -29.46
C THR A 26 -22.98 15.57 -29.05
N LYS A 27 -22.60 16.85 -28.86
CA LYS A 27 -21.27 17.21 -28.34
C LYS A 27 -21.06 16.69 -26.92
N TYR A 28 -22.04 16.85 -26.04
CA TYR A 28 -21.96 16.38 -24.66
C TYR A 28 -21.94 14.84 -24.59
N ASP A 29 -22.83 14.18 -25.33
CA ASP A 29 -22.89 12.73 -25.43
C ASP A 29 -21.55 12.12 -25.90
N ARG A 30 -20.92 12.74 -26.91
CA ARG A 30 -19.58 12.32 -27.36
C ARG A 30 -18.52 12.48 -26.27
N LYS A 31 -18.59 13.57 -25.50
CA LYS A 31 -17.68 13.85 -24.37
C LYS A 31 -17.89 12.84 -23.24
N MET A 32 -19.13 12.49 -22.88
CA MET A 32 -19.42 11.46 -21.88
C MET A 32 -18.88 10.11 -22.30
N ARG A 33 -19.16 9.68 -23.55
CA ARG A 33 -18.58 8.45 -24.11
C ARG A 33 -17.04 8.47 -24.11
N TYR A 34 -16.43 9.65 -24.30
CA TYR A 34 -14.99 9.80 -24.22
C TYR A 34 -14.42 9.43 -22.84
N PHE A 35 -15.01 9.97 -21.77
CA PHE A 35 -14.58 9.74 -20.39
C PHE A 35 -14.96 8.35 -19.86
N GLU A 36 -16.16 7.86 -20.15
CA GLU A 36 -16.65 6.63 -19.55
C GLU A 36 -16.04 5.37 -20.16
N LYS A 37 -15.70 5.41 -21.45
CA LYS A 37 -15.30 4.20 -22.19
C LYS A 37 -13.97 4.37 -22.92
N ASP A 38 -13.91 5.39 -23.75
CA ASP A 38 -12.85 5.66 -24.71
C ASP A 38 -11.47 5.88 -24.07
N LEU A 39 -11.40 6.52 -22.90
CA LEU A 39 -10.18 6.73 -22.12
C LEU A 39 -9.71 5.47 -21.38
N LYS A 40 -10.67 4.60 -21.03
CA LYS A 40 -10.47 3.41 -20.17
C LYS A 40 -10.22 2.12 -20.95
N GLN A 41 -10.26 2.17 -22.28
CA GLN A 41 -10.14 1.00 -23.14
C GLN A 41 -9.09 1.20 -24.22
N GLU A 42 -8.27 0.17 -24.44
CA GLU A 42 -7.39 0.09 -25.59
C GLU A 42 -8.22 -0.07 -26.87
N ARG A 43 -7.82 0.65 -27.93
CA ARG A 43 -8.50 0.61 -29.23
C ARG A 43 -7.56 0.25 -30.36
N LEU A 44 -8.03 -0.66 -31.21
CA LEU A 44 -7.35 -1.09 -32.42
C LEU A 44 -8.03 -0.44 -33.62
N VAL A 45 -7.23 0.20 -34.48
CA VAL A 45 -7.67 0.75 -35.76
C VAL A 45 -7.30 -0.24 -36.85
N TYR A 46 -8.29 -0.64 -37.65
CA TYR A 46 -8.14 -1.63 -38.70
C TYR A 46 -8.22 -0.98 -40.08
N ASP A 47 -7.56 -1.59 -41.06
CA ASP A 47 -7.69 -1.28 -42.48
C ASP A 47 -8.92 -1.94 -43.12
N GLU A 48 -9.23 -1.58 -44.36
CA GLU A 48 -10.29 -2.19 -45.18
C GLU A 48 -10.10 -3.71 -45.36
N LEU A 49 -8.85 -4.17 -45.28
CA LEU A 49 -8.46 -5.59 -45.34
C LEU A 49 -8.40 -6.27 -43.97
N GLY A 50 -8.77 -5.58 -42.89
CA GLY A 50 -8.81 -6.12 -41.53
C GLY A 50 -7.46 -6.17 -40.79
N ASN A 51 -6.42 -5.58 -41.35
CA ASN A 51 -5.10 -5.49 -40.71
C ASN A 51 -5.05 -4.36 -39.68
N ILE A 52 -4.35 -4.55 -38.56
CA ILE A 52 -4.21 -3.51 -37.52
C ILE A 52 -3.22 -2.44 -38.00
N ILE A 53 -3.72 -1.22 -38.21
CA ILE A 53 -2.92 -0.06 -38.61
C ILE A 53 -2.36 0.66 -37.38
N LYS A 54 -3.14 0.75 -36.30
CA LYS A 54 -2.74 1.53 -35.11
C LYS A 54 -3.34 0.97 -33.84
N ARG A 55 -2.53 0.93 -32.79
CA ARG A 55 -2.93 0.60 -31.42
C ARG A 55 -2.94 1.89 -30.60
N VAL A 56 -4.09 2.24 -30.05
CA VAL A 56 -4.27 3.41 -29.18
C VAL A 56 -4.42 2.87 -27.75
N PRO A 57 -3.40 3.05 -26.89
CA PRO A 57 -3.47 2.55 -25.52
C PRO A 57 -4.52 3.29 -24.71
N SER A 58 -5.06 2.63 -23.68
CA SER A 58 -5.85 3.30 -22.65
C SER A 58 -4.99 4.32 -21.91
N ARG A 59 -5.62 5.41 -21.46
CA ARG A 59 -4.96 6.48 -20.69
C ARG A 59 -5.42 6.53 -19.25
N GLU A 60 -6.60 5.99 -18.99
CA GLU A 60 -7.20 5.87 -17.66
C GLU A 60 -7.62 4.42 -17.43
N ASP A 61 -8.00 4.14 -16.19
CA ASP A 61 -8.47 2.84 -15.77
C ASP A 61 -9.81 2.97 -15.04
N SER A 62 -10.63 1.92 -15.03
CA SER A 62 -11.84 1.92 -14.20
C SER A 62 -11.49 1.57 -12.77
N LEU A 63 -12.10 2.28 -11.82
CA LEU A 63 -11.99 1.96 -10.40
C LEU A 63 -12.42 0.52 -10.12
N ASP A 64 -13.51 0.06 -10.75
CA ASP A 64 -14.00 -1.31 -10.59
C ASP A 64 -12.96 -2.34 -11.06
N ARG A 65 -12.30 -2.13 -12.21
CA ARG A 65 -11.23 -3.03 -12.66
C ARG A 65 -10.04 -2.99 -11.71
N LEU A 66 -9.67 -1.82 -11.21
CA LEU A 66 -8.63 -1.72 -10.19
C LEU A 66 -9.01 -2.48 -8.92
N LEU A 67 -10.25 -2.40 -8.44
CA LEU A 67 -10.69 -3.16 -7.26
C LEU A 67 -10.72 -4.66 -7.51
N ASP A 68 -11.15 -5.09 -8.70
CA ASP A 68 -11.28 -6.51 -9.06
C ASP A 68 -9.92 -7.17 -9.39
N GLU A 69 -9.02 -6.45 -10.06
CA GLU A 69 -7.72 -6.97 -10.49
C GLU A 69 -6.57 -6.64 -9.55
N SER A 70 -6.62 -5.46 -8.90
CA SER A 70 -5.70 -5.15 -7.81
C SER A 70 -6.28 -5.70 -6.52
N PHE A 71 -5.89 -6.92 -6.17
CA PHE A 71 -5.98 -7.45 -4.80
C PHE A 71 -5.13 -6.63 -3.79
N MET A 72 -4.73 -5.42 -4.15
CA MET A 72 -3.85 -4.54 -3.40
C MET A 72 -4.70 -3.72 -2.44
N GLN A 73 -4.98 -4.32 -1.28
CA GLN A 73 -5.36 -3.56 -0.11
C GLN A 73 -4.16 -2.70 0.30
N PHE A 74 -4.22 -1.40 0.04
CA PHE A 74 -3.21 -0.47 0.55
C PHE A 74 -3.20 -0.58 2.06
N LYS A 75 -2.03 -0.83 2.64
CA LYS A 75 -1.87 -0.87 4.09
C LYS A 75 -2.30 0.49 4.63
N ASP A 76 -3.25 0.48 5.55
CA ASP A 76 -3.63 1.69 6.29
C ASP A 76 -2.37 2.21 7.00
N ILE A 77 -1.98 3.45 6.67
CA ILE A 77 -0.78 4.10 7.21
C ILE A 77 -1.10 4.70 8.58
N SER A 78 -2.38 4.75 8.99
CA SER A 78 -2.74 5.20 10.32
C SER A 78 -2.23 4.21 11.37
N GLU A 79 -1.48 4.73 12.36
CA GLU A 79 -1.07 3.95 13.52
C GLU A 79 -2.33 3.57 14.30
N ASN A 80 -2.61 2.26 14.38
CA ASN A 80 -3.68 1.76 15.23
C ASN A 80 -3.40 2.17 16.68
N VAL A 81 -4.32 2.93 17.28
CA VAL A 81 -4.18 3.44 18.64
C VAL A 81 -3.95 2.29 19.62
N GLU A 82 -4.59 1.14 19.41
CA GLU A 82 -4.39 -0.06 20.23
C GLU A 82 -2.94 -0.55 20.18
N ASP A 83 -2.36 -0.62 18.98
CA ASP A 83 -0.96 -1.04 18.79
C ASP A 83 0.01 -0.06 19.47
N THR A 84 -0.27 1.24 19.42
CA THR A 84 0.58 2.24 20.11
C THR A 84 0.54 2.08 21.63
N VAL A 85 -0.63 1.78 22.20
CA VAL A 85 -0.80 1.56 23.64
C VAL A 85 -0.13 0.26 24.06
N LEU A 86 -0.31 -0.82 23.29
CA LEU A 86 0.36 -2.10 23.54
C LEU A 86 1.88 -1.96 23.50
N ASN A 87 2.42 -1.25 22.51
CA ASN A 87 3.87 -1.00 22.41
C ASN A 87 4.41 -0.20 23.61
N LYS A 88 3.65 0.79 24.10
CA LYS A 88 4.05 1.54 25.31
C LYS A 88 4.09 0.64 26.55
N ILE A 89 3.06 -0.18 26.77
CA ILE A 89 3.01 -1.11 27.91
C ILE A 89 4.17 -2.12 27.84
N LEU A 90 4.43 -2.67 26.65
CA LEU A 90 5.53 -3.60 26.42
C LEU A 90 6.89 -2.95 26.70
N ALA A 91 7.11 -1.72 26.24
CA ALA A 91 8.33 -0.97 26.49
C ALA A 91 8.53 -0.70 27.99
N GLU A 92 7.49 -0.25 28.70
CA GLU A 92 7.55 -0.02 30.15
C GLU A 92 7.88 -1.29 30.93
N ASN A 93 7.27 -2.42 30.58
CA ASN A 93 7.55 -3.70 31.22
C ASN A 93 8.99 -4.16 30.95
N LEU A 94 9.48 -3.96 29.72
CA LEU A 94 10.86 -4.24 29.36
C LEU A 94 11.84 -3.39 30.19
N HIS A 95 11.60 -2.08 30.32
CA HIS A 95 12.45 -1.20 31.13
C HIS A 95 12.49 -1.66 32.60
N LYS A 96 11.33 -1.96 33.20
CA LYS A 96 11.27 -2.48 34.58
C LYS A 96 12.01 -3.82 34.74
N ALA A 97 12.02 -4.67 33.71
CA ALA A 97 12.76 -5.93 33.73
C ALA A 97 14.27 -5.70 33.62
N LEU A 98 14.69 -4.75 32.78
CA LEU A 98 16.10 -4.37 32.62
C LEU A 98 16.66 -3.73 33.89
N ASP A 99 15.88 -2.92 34.62
CA ASP A 99 16.29 -2.31 35.89
C ASP A 99 16.61 -3.34 36.99
N LYS A 100 16.15 -4.59 36.85
CA LYS A 100 16.45 -5.71 37.77
C LYS A 100 17.72 -6.49 37.38
N LEU A 101 18.35 -6.14 36.27
CA LEU A 101 19.65 -6.68 35.89
C LEU A 101 20.76 -6.01 36.70
N THR A 102 21.84 -6.73 36.92
CA THR A 102 23.07 -6.11 37.44
C THR A 102 23.75 -5.29 36.35
N ASP A 103 24.61 -4.33 36.71
CA ASP A 103 25.31 -3.46 35.75
C ASP A 103 26.04 -4.25 34.65
N ASN A 104 26.69 -5.36 35.02
CA ASN A 104 27.37 -6.24 34.07
C ASN A 104 26.42 -7.00 33.13
N GLU A 105 25.24 -7.39 33.63
CA GLU A 105 24.22 -8.06 32.82
C GLU A 105 23.57 -7.05 31.86
N TYR A 106 23.29 -5.85 32.34
CA TYR A 106 22.72 -4.75 31.57
C TYR A 106 23.68 -4.30 30.45
N ASP A 107 24.97 -4.09 30.76
CA ASP A 107 25.99 -3.71 29.78
C ASP A 107 26.10 -4.72 28.63
N LEU A 108 26.04 -6.02 28.95
CA LEU A 108 26.05 -7.06 27.93
C LEU A 108 24.81 -6.97 27.02
N ILE A 109 23.61 -6.79 27.58
CA ILE A 109 22.37 -6.71 26.79
C ILE A 109 22.35 -5.46 25.92
N ILE A 110 22.71 -4.30 26.47
CA ILE A 110 22.80 -3.04 25.69
C ILE A 110 23.84 -3.15 24.59
N SER A 111 25.01 -3.68 24.89
CA SER A 111 26.08 -3.87 23.90
C SER A 111 25.62 -4.71 22.71
N LEU A 112 24.91 -5.82 22.97
CA LEU A 112 24.47 -6.73 21.91
C LEU A 112 23.28 -6.18 21.11
N TYR A 113 22.25 -5.64 21.78
CA TYR A 113 20.96 -5.33 21.14
C TYR A 113 20.78 -3.86 20.78
N PHE A 114 21.44 -2.93 21.48
CA PHE A 114 21.34 -1.50 21.21
C PHE A 114 22.54 -0.98 20.42
N HIS A 115 23.75 -1.43 20.77
CA HIS A 115 24.98 -1.06 20.05
C HIS A 115 25.34 -2.01 18.91
N ASN A 116 24.55 -3.05 18.67
CA ASN A 116 24.75 -4.04 17.60
C ASN A 116 26.15 -4.70 17.61
N LEU A 117 26.76 -4.87 18.78
CA LEU A 117 28.03 -5.60 18.90
C LEU A 117 27.77 -7.10 18.78
N THR A 118 28.70 -7.80 18.12
CA THR A 118 28.67 -9.26 18.14
C THR A 118 29.19 -9.81 19.47
N GLU A 119 28.78 -11.03 19.83
CA GLU A 119 29.30 -11.71 21.02
C GLU A 119 30.84 -11.83 21.00
N ARG A 120 31.43 -11.98 19.81
CA ARG A 120 32.89 -12.07 19.63
C ARG A 120 33.59 -10.74 19.91
N GLU A 121 33.05 -9.63 19.42
CA GLU A 121 33.60 -8.29 19.65
C GLU A 121 33.51 -7.90 21.12
N TYR A 122 32.35 -8.16 21.75
CA TYR A 122 32.17 -7.93 23.18
C TYR A 122 33.12 -8.81 24.02
N ALA A 123 33.24 -10.10 23.68
CA ALA A 123 34.18 -11.02 24.34
C ALA A 123 35.63 -10.53 24.24
N LYS A 124 36.05 -10.05 23.06
CA LYS A 124 37.38 -9.48 22.83
C LYS A 124 37.63 -8.25 23.70
N ARG A 125 36.64 -7.35 23.83
CA ARG A 125 36.73 -6.17 24.70
C ARG A 125 36.89 -6.55 26.18
N GLN A 126 36.20 -7.60 26.62
CA GLN A 126 36.22 -8.09 27.99
C GLN A 126 37.38 -9.06 28.29
N GLY A 127 38.18 -9.43 27.29
CA GLY A 127 39.30 -10.38 27.45
C GLY A 127 38.86 -11.81 27.78
N VAL A 128 37.65 -12.22 27.38
CA VAL A 128 37.08 -13.56 27.68
C VAL A 128 36.78 -14.34 26.41
N TYR A 129 36.59 -15.65 26.54
CA TYR A 129 36.18 -16.50 25.42
C TYR A 129 34.72 -16.22 25.00
N PRO A 130 34.40 -16.23 23.69
CA PRO A 130 33.03 -16.01 23.20
C PRO A 130 31.98 -16.93 23.82
N ASN A 131 32.31 -18.20 24.07
CA ASN A 131 31.40 -19.16 24.71
C ASN A 131 30.97 -18.73 26.11
N ALA A 132 31.83 -18.03 26.87
CA ALA A 132 31.46 -17.52 28.18
C ALA A 132 30.41 -16.40 28.07
N ILE A 133 30.54 -15.53 27.07
CA ILE A 133 29.55 -14.48 26.78
C ILE A 133 28.23 -15.10 26.33
N HIS A 134 28.27 -16.11 25.47
CA HIS A 134 27.07 -16.83 25.03
C HIS A 134 26.28 -17.39 26.23
N ASN A 135 26.96 -18.11 27.14
CA ASN A 135 26.33 -18.69 28.32
C ASN A 135 25.76 -17.62 29.27
N ARG A 136 26.46 -16.47 29.41
CA ARG A 136 25.95 -15.32 30.18
C ARG A 136 24.69 -14.75 29.54
N LYS A 137 24.71 -14.51 28.22
CA LYS A 137 23.56 -14.01 27.46
C LYS A 137 22.35 -14.91 27.64
N VAL A 138 22.49 -16.22 27.46
CA VAL A 138 21.39 -17.19 27.62
C VAL A 138 20.79 -17.12 29.02
N ARG A 139 21.62 -17.03 30.06
CA ARG A 139 21.15 -16.90 31.44
C ARG A 139 20.37 -15.60 31.68
N ILE A 140 20.88 -14.48 31.17
CA ILE A 140 20.25 -13.16 31.30
C ILE A 140 18.91 -13.14 30.56
N LEU A 141 18.84 -13.67 29.35
CA LEU A 141 17.59 -13.80 28.60
C LEU A 141 16.57 -14.69 29.33
N GLY A 142 17.02 -15.79 29.96
CA GLY A 142 16.17 -16.61 30.81
C GLY A 142 15.64 -15.86 32.05
N LYS A 143 16.44 -14.97 32.65
CA LYS A 143 16.03 -14.08 33.75
C LYS A 143 15.01 -13.05 33.26
N LEU A 144 15.27 -12.37 32.15
CA LEU A 144 14.36 -11.40 31.55
C LEU A 144 13.03 -12.04 31.17
N LYS A 145 13.04 -13.25 30.60
CA LYS A 145 11.80 -13.99 30.28
C LYS A 145 10.93 -14.17 31.53
N LYS A 146 11.51 -14.62 32.64
CA LYS A 146 10.79 -14.79 33.92
C LYS A 146 10.29 -13.48 34.55
N LEU A 147 10.86 -12.33 34.17
CA LEU A 147 10.45 -11.02 34.65
C LEU A 147 9.34 -10.40 33.80
N LEU A 148 9.15 -10.90 32.57
CA LEU A 148 8.17 -10.44 31.59
C LEU A 148 6.97 -11.38 31.46
N GLU A 149 7.09 -12.63 31.91
CA GLU A 149 5.97 -13.52 32.23
C GLU A 149 5.22 -13.04 33.48
#